data_AF-A0A9P5IX73-F1
#
_entry.id   AF-A0A9P5IX73-F1
#
_cell.length_a   1.000
_cell.length_b   1.000
_cell.length_c   1.000
_cell.angle_alpha   90.00
_cell.angle_beta   90.00
_cell.angle_gamma   90.00
#
_symmetry.space_group_name_H-M   'P 1'
#
loop_
_entity.id
_entity.type
_entity.pdbx_description
1 polymer ?
#
loop_
_entity_poly.entity_id
_entity_poly.type
_entity_poly.pdbx_seq_one_letter_code
_entity_poly.pdbx_strand_id
1 'polypeptide(L)'
;MEVELLNQPDNKRAALKVFDRRFASQLRLDYRVGSSTVAKETAFVECVESGDASQFVDRLRNDEDFEEPEEGWNMRQNGAYLYDLCLDMYEAESTVYQRLENLQGKEIPQLLAQFTLQATAALDTVLDKVTKFFEVKGVLIELIDEYTLSDLPTKAPKESWGDICNEAVRVIRLLDDYSILNEDVRPSNIMITRQPTQDKYRVVMLDFVHCIFRESGETNKQWGRRKWNQDEEGAIGLVMRYRLKKLDYDFPFEHSNHFLE
;
A
#
# COMPACT_ATOMS: atom_id res chain seq x y z
N MET A 1 1.28 -8.20 9.46
CA MET A 1 1.41 -9.17 10.56
C MET A 1 0.85 -10.50 10.10
N GLU A 2 1.49 -11.61 10.39
CA GLU A 2 0.93 -12.93 10.09
C GLU A 2 -0.06 -13.38 11.18
N VAL A 3 -1.16 -14.02 10.79
CA VAL A 3 -2.19 -14.54 11.69
C VAL A 3 -2.65 -15.93 11.27
N GLU A 4 -3.13 -16.72 12.23
CA GLU A 4 -3.70 -18.05 12.03
C GLU A 4 -5.24 -17.99 12.12
N LEU A 5 -5.94 -18.60 11.16
CA LEU A 5 -7.39 -18.62 11.11
C LEU A 5 -7.94 -19.87 11.83
N LEU A 6 -8.24 -19.71 13.12
CA LEU A 6 -8.60 -20.80 14.05
C LEU A 6 -9.88 -21.59 13.70
N ASN A 7 -10.71 -21.10 12.77
CA ASN A 7 -11.98 -21.73 12.35
C ASN A 7 -11.98 -22.13 10.86
N GLN A 8 -10.82 -22.19 10.22
CA GLN A 8 -10.69 -22.65 8.83
C GLN A 8 -10.03 -24.04 8.80
N PRO A 9 -10.38 -24.91 7.83
CA PRO A 9 -9.64 -26.14 7.60
C PRO A 9 -8.14 -25.86 7.49
N ASP A 10 -7.32 -26.75 8.04
CA ASP A 10 -5.85 -26.73 7.96
C ASP A 10 -5.15 -25.51 8.60
N ASN A 11 -5.79 -24.81 9.54
CA ASN A 11 -5.20 -23.66 10.25
C ASN A 11 -4.57 -22.64 9.29
N LYS A 12 -5.34 -22.29 8.25
CA LYS A 12 -4.88 -21.40 7.18
C LYS A 12 -4.26 -20.11 7.76
N ARG A 13 -3.03 -19.81 7.33
CA ARG A 13 -2.34 -18.57 7.67
C ARG A 13 -2.75 -17.44 6.72
N ALA A 14 -2.75 -16.22 7.23
CA ALA A 14 -3.09 -15.01 6.47
C ALA A 14 -2.23 -13.83 6.91
N ALA A 15 -2.16 -12.79 6.08
CA ALA A 15 -1.51 -11.54 6.42
C ALA A 15 -2.55 -10.49 6.83
N LEU A 16 -2.44 -9.99 8.05
CA LEU A 16 -3.19 -8.86 8.60
C LEU A 16 -2.43 -7.56 8.35
N LYS A 17 -3.04 -6.63 7.61
CA LYS A 17 -2.60 -5.24 7.50
C LYS A 17 -3.55 -4.36 8.33
N VAL A 18 -2.98 -3.53 9.19
CA VAL A 18 -3.74 -2.64 10.10
C VAL A 18 -3.25 -1.22 9.90
N PHE A 19 -4.18 -0.29 9.70
CA PHE A 19 -3.91 1.12 9.46
C PHE A 19 -4.16 1.89 10.76
N ASP A 20 -3.17 1.84 11.66
CA ASP A 20 -3.25 2.45 12.98
C ASP A 20 -2.14 3.50 13.17
N ARG A 21 -2.55 4.78 13.30
CA ARG A 21 -1.66 5.92 13.49
C ARG A 21 -0.71 5.81 14.69
N ARG A 22 -1.03 4.97 15.68
CA ARG A 22 -0.20 4.75 16.87
C ARG A 22 1.02 3.90 16.55
N PHE A 23 0.86 2.95 15.63
CA PHE A 23 1.87 1.96 15.25
C PHE A 23 2.48 2.19 13.85
N ALA A 24 2.05 3.24 13.15
CA ALA A 24 2.58 3.65 11.84
C ALA A 24 3.99 4.27 11.94
N SER A 25 4.98 3.50 12.41
CA SER A 25 6.33 3.97 12.71
C SER A 25 7.02 4.70 11.55
N GLN A 26 6.82 4.22 10.31
CA GLN A 26 7.40 4.85 9.12
C GLN A 26 6.77 6.22 8.85
N LEU A 27 5.43 6.32 8.79
CA LEU A 27 4.75 7.62 8.66
C LEU A 27 5.18 8.60 9.75
N ARG A 28 5.26 8.14 11.00
CA ARG A 28 5.67 8.99 12.12
C ARG A 28 7.11 9.49 12.01
N LEU A 29 7.98 8.73 11.33
CA LEU A 29 9.35 9.13 11.02
C LEU A 29 9.37 10.14 9.88
N ASP A 30 8.66 9.85 8.79
CA ASP A 30 8.63 10.67 7.57
C ASP A 30 8.10 12.08 7.88
N TYR A 31 7.03 12.16 8.68
CA TYR A 31 6.42 13.42 9.12
C TYR A 31 7.00 13.96 10.44
N ARG A 32 8.12 13.41 10.92
CA ARG A 32 8.86 13.88 12.11
C ARG A 32 8.00 14.01 13.39
N VAL A 33 6.87 13.32 13.45
CA VAL A 33 5.98 13.30 14.62
C VAL A 33 6.61 12.52 15.77
N GLY A 34 7.52 11.57 15.48
CA GLY A 34 8.16 10.68 16.45
C GLY A 34 7.19 9.66 17.07
N SER A 35 7.68 8.71 17.87
CA SER A 35 6.88 7.60 18.40
C SER A 35 5.61 8.02 19.14
N SER A 36 4.59 7.15 19.16
CA SER A 36 3.39 7.35 19.95
C SER A 36 3.74 7.31 21.44
N THR A 37 3.19 8.27 22.19
CA THR A 37 3.37 8.41 23.63
C THR A 37 2.02 8.71 24.27
N VAL A 38 1.85 8.40 25.56
CA VAL A 38 0.62 8.70 26.30
C VAL A 38 0.21 10.17 26.14
N ALA A 39 1.16 11.11 26.23
CA ALA A 39 0.88 12.54 26.05
C ALA A 39 0.30 12.88 24.66
N LYS A 40 0.82 12.27 23.59
CA LYS A 40 0.30 12.46 22.22
C LYS A 40 -1.08 11.83 22.04
N GLU A 41 -1.31 10.68 22.66
CA GLU A 41 -2.62 10.03 22.63
C GLU A 41 -3.67 10.84 23.39
N THR A 42 -3.32 11.38 24.57
CA THR A 42 -4.19 12.30 25.32
C THR A 42 -4.50 13.55 24.51
N ALA A 43 -3.49 14.18 23.90
CA ALA A 43 -3.68 15.36 23.05
C ALA A 43 -4.59 15.07 21.84
N PHE A 44 -4.49 13.89 21.24
CA PHE A 44 -5.39 13.47 20.17
C PHE A 44 -6.83 13.27 20.67
N VAL A 45 -7.02 12.58 21.80
CA VAL A 45 -8.35 12.39 22.40
C VAL A 45 -9.01 13.74 22.67
N GLU A 46 -8.30 14.68 23.31
CA GLU A 46 -8.80 16.04 23.55
C GLU A 46 -9.18 16.77 22.26
N CYS A 47 -8.39 16.62 21.20
CA CYS A 47 -8.65 17.22 19.88
C CYS A 47 -9.89 16.63 19.20
N VAL A 48 -10.14 15.35 19.42
CA VAL A 48 -11.29 14.63 18.89
C VAL A 48 -12.55 15.01 19.68
N GLU A 49 -12.46 15.06 21.01
CA GLU A 49 -13.57 15.46 21.90
C GLU A 49 -13.98 16.93 21.73
N SER A 50 -13.03 17.83 21.44
CA SER A 50 -13.33 19.24 21.15
C SER A 50 -13.98 19.47 19.78
N GLY A 51 -13.93 18.47 18.90
CA GLY A 51 -14.36 18.58 17.50
C GLY A 51 -13.32 19.19 16.56
N ASP A 52 -12.16 19.61 17.08
CA ASP A 52 -11.08 20.21 16.28
C ASP A 52 -10.52 19.22 15.25
N ALA A 53 -10.43 17.94 15.59
CA ALA A 53 -9.95 16.91 14.66
C ALA A 53 -10.82 16.81 13.41
N SER A 54 -12.15 16.90 13.56
CA SER A 54 -13.09 16.85 12.44
C SER A 54 -12.95 18.07 11.54
N GLN A 55 -12.80 19.27 12.12
CA GLN A 55 -12.63 20.49 11.34
C GLN A 55 -11.29 20.50 10.62
N PHE A 56 -10.24 20.00 11.27
CA PHE A 56 -8.91 19.92 10.70
C PHE A 56 -8.87 18.95 9.51
N VAL A 57 -9.42 17.74 9.64
CA VAL A 57 -9.51 16.77 8.53
C VAL A 57 -10.39 17.28 7.40
N ASP A 58 -11.50 17.95 7.70
CA ASP A 58 -12.36 18.55 6.67
C ASP A 58 -11.59 19.58 5.84
N ARG A 59 -10.76 20.42 6.48
CA ARG A 59 -9.88 21.36 5.78
C ARG A 59 -8.82 20.66 4.95
N LEU A 60 -8.14 19.63 5.49
CA LEU A 60 -7.15 18.86 4.73
C LEU A 60 -7.72 18.30 3.40
N ARG A 61 -8.99 17.88 3.42
CA ARG A 61 -9.61 17.22 2.26
C ARG A 61 -10.29 18.19 1.29
N ASN A 62 -10.75 19.35 1.75
CA ASN A 62 -11.64 20.21 0.99
C ASN A 62 -11.12 21.64 0.77
N ASP A 63 -10.02 22.04 1.41
CA ASP A 63 -9.41 23.36 1.29
C ASP A 63 -8.06 23.25 0.55
N GLU A 64 -8.05 23.55 -0.75
CA GLU A 64 -6.84 23.45 -1.61
C GLU A 64 -5.70 24.37 -1.15
N ASP A 65 -6.03 25.47 -0.43
CA ASP A 65 -5.06 26.42 0.10
C ASP A 65 -4.57 26.02 1.51
N PHE A 66 -5.04 24.89 2.05
CA PHE A 66 -4.66 24.44 3.39
C PHE A 66 -3.37 23.64 3.39
N GLU A 67 -2.25 24.36 3.44
CA GLU A 67 -0.92 23.78 3.47
C GLU A 67 -0.40 23.55 4.90
N GLU A 68 0.56 22.64 5.02
CA GLU A 68 1.30 22.42 6.27
C GLU A 68 2.11 23.69 6.63
N PRO A 69 1.98 24.21 7.87
CA PRO A 69 2.81 25.32 8.34
C PRO A 69 4.31 24.99 8.30
N GLU A 70 5.18 25.99 8.19
CA GLU A 70 6.64 25.80 8.22
C GLU A 70 7.13 25.06 9.48
N GLU A 71 6.46 25.28 10.62
CA GLU A 71 6.77 24.64 11.91
C GLU A 71 6.19 23.21 12.01
N GLY A 72 5.42 22.79 11.02
CA GLY A 72 4.63 21.56 11.02
C GLY A 72 3.34 21.68 11.84
N TRP A 73 2.56 20.60 11.85
CA TRP A 73 1.35 20.53 12.66
C TRP A 73 1.67 20.52 14.16
N ASN A 74 0.76 21.07 14.97
CA ASN A 74 0.89 20.97 16.42
C ASN A 74 0.61 19.53 16.91
N MET A 75 0.91 19.24 18.17
CA MET A 75 0.76 17.88 18.73
C MET A 75 -0.64 17.27 18.56
N ARG A 76 -1.69 18.09 18.70
CA ARG A 76 -3.10 17.65 18.55
C ARG A 76 -3.41 17.33 17.10
N GLN A 77 -3.06 18.24 16.20
CA GLN A 77 -3.25 18.11 14.76
C GLN A 77 -2.45 16.95 14.16
N ASN A 78 -1.23 16.70 14.63
CA ASN A 78 -0.40 15.57 14.18
C ASN A 78 -1.12 14.22 14.34
N GLY A 79 -1.89 14.03 15.41
CA GLY A 79 -2.66 12.81 15.59
C GLY A 79 -3.78 12.68 14.55
N ALA A 80 -4.49 13.76 14.26
CA ALA A 80 -5.55 13.81 13.25
C ALA A 80 -4.99 13.67 11.82
N TYR A 81 -3.85 14.30 11.54
CA TYR A 81 -3.16 14.19 10.26
C TYR A 81 -2.72 12.74 9.98
N LEU A 82 -2.08 12.08 10.96
CA LEU A 82 -1.70 10.68 10.81
C LEU A 82 -2.91 9.73 10.71
N TYR A 83 -4.02 10.06 11.36
CA TYR A 83 -5.28 9.32 11.18
C TYR A 83 -5.75 9.41 9.73
N ASP A 84 -5.77 10.63 9.18
CA ASP A 84 -6.22 10.91 7.81
C ASP A 84 -5.37 10.17 6.78
N LEU A 85 -4.04 10.25 6.90
CA LEU A 85 -3.11 9.49 6.06
C LEU A 85 -3.34 7.97 6.14
N CYS A 86 -3.56 7.42 7.34
CA CYS A 86 -3.85 6.00 7.50
C CYS A 86 -5.18 5.61 6.83
N LEU A 87 -6.17 6.49 6.87
CA LEU A 87 -7.45 6.27 6.22
C LEU A 87 -7.30 6.27 4.69
N ASP A 88 -6.58 7.23 4.13
CA ASP A 88 -6.32 7.29 2.68
C ASP A 88 -5.56 6.06 2.19
N MET A 89 -4.54 5.61 2.94
CA MET A 89 -3.80 4.37 2.64
C MET A 89 -4.71 3.14 2.66
N TYR A 90 -5.63 3.06 3.62
CA TYR A 90 -6.61 1.97 3.70
C TYR A 90 -7.60 2.00 2.52
N GLU A 91 -8.10 3.19 2.17
CA GLU A 91 -9.03 3.40 1.07
C GLU A 91 -8.39 3.07 -0.28
N ALA A 92 -7.14 3.48 -0.49
CA ALA A 92 -6.36 3.13 -1.68
C ALA A 92 -6.19 1.61 -1.80
N GLU A 93 -5.65 0.95 -0.77
CA GLU A 93 -5.45 -0.50 -0.78
C GLU A 93 -6.78 -1.25 -1.01
N SER A 94 -7.84 -0.83 -0.33
CA SER A 94 -9.18 -1.44 -0.46
C SER A 94 -9.76 -1.29 -1.85
N THR A 95 -9.61 -0.10 -2.45
CA THR A 95 -10.13 0.20 -3.80
C THR A 95 -9.39 -0.62 -4.85
N VAL A 96 -8.09 -0.86 -4.69
CA VAL A 96 -7.34 -1.74 -5.60
C VAL A 96 -7.91 -3.16 -5.57
N TYR A 97 -8.12 -3.75 -4.38
CA TYR A 97 -8.71 -5.09 -4.31
C TYR A 97 -10.11 -5.16 -4.95
N GLN A 98 -10.92 -4.11 -4.79
CA GLN A 98 -12.24 -4.05 -5.43
C GLN A 98 -12.14 -3.97 -6.96
N ARG A 99 -11.24 -3.14 -7.50
CA ARG A 99 -11.06 -2.99 -8.97
C ARG A 99 -10.43 -4.22 -9.61
N LEU A 100 -9.54 -4.90 -8.89
CA LEU A 100 -8.75 -6.03 -9.39
C LEU A 100 -9.30 -7.38 -8.93
N GLU A 101 -10.60 -7.50 -8.68
CA GLU A 101 -11.25 -8.74 -8.20
C GLU A 101 -10.83 -9.98 -9.01
N ASN A 102 -10.76 -9.85 -10.34
CA ASN A 102 -10.42 -10.96 -11.24
C ASN A 102 -8.96 -11.44 -11.16
N LEU A 103 -8.08 -10.61 -10.58
CA LEU A 103 -6.64 -10.86 -10.43
C LEU A 103 -6.27 -11.38 -9.03
N GLN A 104 -7.21 -11.33 -8.09
CA GLN A 104 -7.00 -11.82 -6.73
C GLN A 104 -6.70 -13.32 -6.69
N GLY A 105 -5.70 -13.70 -5.91
CA GLY A 105 -5.21 -15.09 -5.81
C GLY A 105 -4.35 -15.53 -7.00
N LYS A 106 -4.06 -14.63 -7.94
CA LYS A 106 -3.24 -14.88 -9.12
C LYS A 106 -2.07 -13.90 -9.17
N GLU A 107 -2.31 -12.68 -9.64
CA GLU A 107 -1.31 -11.61 -9.77
C GLU A 107 -1.22 -10.70 -8.54
N ILE A 108 -2.28 -10.68 -7.72
CA ILE A 108 -2.30 -9.99 -6.42
C ILE A 108 -2.81 -10.94 -5.32
N PRO A 109 -2.59 -10.66 -4.02
CA PRO A 109 -3.11 -11.46 -2.93
C PRO A 109 -4.63 -11.57 -3.00
N GLN A 110 -5.19 -12.67 -2.51
CA GLN A 110 -6.63 -12.73 -2.26
C GLN A 110 -7.01 -11.87 -1.06
N LEU A 111 -7.99 -10.97 -1.20
CA LEU A 111 -8.62 -10.29 -0.07
C LEU A 111 -9.57 -11.27 0.63
N LEU A 112 -9.30 -11.56 1.90
CA LEU A 112 -10.10 -12.48 2.71
C LEU A 112 -11.18 -11.73 3.50
N ALA A 113 -10.84 -10.55 4.04
CA ALA A 113 -11.79 -9.70 4.75
C ALA A 113 -11.30 -8.25 4.84
N GLN A 114 -12.24 -7.33 4.97
CA GLN A 114 -12.02 -5.98 5.48
C GLN A 114 -12.66 -5.89 6.86
N PHE A 115 -12.04 -5.15 7.78
CA PHE A 115 -12.56 -5.03 9.13
C PHE A 115 -12.34 -3.63 9.71
N THR A 116 -13.10 -3.34 10.76
CA THR A 116 -12.97 -2.15 11.58
C THR A 116 -12.91 -2.58 13.03
N LEU A 117 -11.87 -2.18 13.75
CA LEU A 117 -11.73 -2.37 15.19
C LEU A 117 -12.06 -1.06 15.89
N GLN A 118 -12.82 -1.13 16.96
CA GLN A 118 -13.00 0.03 17.85
C GLN A 118 -11.86 0.01 18.87
N ALA A 119 -11.04 1.07 18.90
CA ALA A 119 -10.01 1.23 19.92
C ALA A 119 -10.66 1.69 21.24
N THR A 120 -11.41 0.79 21.89
CA THR A 120 -12.14 1.09 23.13
C THR A 120 -11.20 1.08 24.33
N ALA A 121 -10.88 2.27 24.85
CA ALA A 121 -10.46 2.43 26.23
C ALA A 121 -11.16 3.60 26.98
N ALA A 122 -11.99 4.43 26.33
CA ALA A 122 -12.47 5.66 26.98
C ALA A 122 -13.84 6.20 26.50
N LEU A 123 -14.78 5.39 26.01
CA LEU A 123 -15.95 5.93 25.30
C LEU A 123 -17.28 5.27 25.71
N ASP A 124 -17.65 5.38 26.98
CA ASP A 124 -19.04 5.11 27.39
C ASP A 124 -19.97 6.32 27.13
N THR A 125 -19.45 7.47 26.69
CA THR A 125 -20.21 8.74 26.65
C THR A 125 -20.04 9.60 25.39
N VAL A 126 -19.47 9.10 24.30
CA VAL A 126 -19.06 9.96 23.18
C VAL A 126 -19.90 9.76 21.90
N LEU A 127 -20.27 10.89 21.29
CA LEU A 127 -21.18 11.04 20.16
C LEU A 127 -20.73 10.24 18.90
N ASP A 128 -21.68 9.67 18.15
CA ASP A 128 -21.45 8.83 16.95
C ASP A 128 -20.52 9.40 15.86
N LYS A 129 -20.33 10.72 15.78
CA LYS A 129 -19.38 11.33 14.81
C LYS A 129 -17.93 11.28 15.30
N VAL A 130 -17.73 11.24 16.60
CA VAL A 130 -16.43 11.29 17.27
C VAL A 130 -15.82 9.88 17.36
N THR A 131 -16.66 8.83 17.39
CA THR A 131 -16.24 7.42 17.42
C THR A 131 -15.42 7.01 16.21
N LYS A 132 -15.62 7.62 15.03
CA LYS A 132 -14.88 7.32 13.80
C LYS A 132 -13.37 7.54 13.91
N PHE A 133 -12.93 8.51 14.71
CA PHE A 133 -11.50 8.77 14.95
C PHE A 133 -10.82 7.72 15.82
N PHE A 134 -11.61 6.86 16.45
CA PHE A 134 -11.14 5.72 17.24
C PHE A 134 -11.31 4.39 16.52
N GLU A 135 -11.80 4.42 15.28
CA GLU A 135 -11.83 3.27 14.40
C GLU A 135 -10.46 2.99 13.82
N VAL A 136 -10.03 1.75 13.92
CA VAL A 136 -8.83 1.24 13.27
C VAL A 136 -9.28 0.33 12.12
N LYS A 137 -8.95 0.73 10.89
CA LYS A 137 -9.27 -0.03 9.69
C LYS A 137 -8.18 -1.05 9.38
N GLY A 138 -8.55 -2.12 8.70
CA GLY A 138 -7.59 -3.10 8.23
C GLY A 138 -8.13 -4.06 7.22
N VAL A 139 -7.21 -4.80 6.62
CA VAL A 139 -7.49 -5.86 5.64
C VAL A 139 -6.77 -7.14 6.04
N LEU A 140 -7.44 -8.26 5.78
CA LEU A 140 -6.90 -9.60 5.91
C LEU A 140 -6.74 -10.15 4.51
N ILE A 141 -5.53 -10.53 4.13
CA ILE A 141 -5.18 -10.97 2.79
C ILE A 141 -4.46 -12.31 2.81
N GLU A 142 -4.40 -12.97 1.66
CA GLU A 142 -3.58 -14.15 1.42
C GLU A 142 -2.14 -13.91 1.90
N LEU A 143 -1.61 -14.85 2.69
CA LEU A 143 -0.19 -14.87 3.00
C LEU A 143 0.57 -15.48 1.82
N ILE A 144 1.39 -14.67 1.16
CA ILE A 144 2.36 -15.15 0.18
C ILE A 144 3.66 -15.43 0.94
N ASP A 145 4.03 -16.71 1.06
CA ASP A 145 5.15 -17.17 1.88
C ASP A 145 6.25 -17.72 0.96
N GLU A 146 7.28 -16.91 0.66
CA GLU A 146 8.52 -17.36 0.02
C GLU A 146 9.59 -16.25 0.04
N TYR A 147 9.80 -15.53 -1.06
CA TYR A 147 10.85 -14.51 -1.17
C TYR A 147 10.44 -13.40 -2.13
N THR A 148 11.07 -12.24 -1.98
CA THR A 148 10.79 -11.09 -2.83
C THR A 148 11.59 -11.15 -4.13
N LEU A 149 11.18 -10.39 -5.15
CA LEU A 149 11.96 -10.22 -6.36
C LEU A 149 13.36 -9.62 -6.08
N SER A 150 13.52 -8.89 -4.98
CA SER A 150 14.85 -8.43 -4.54
C SER A 150 15.81 -9.57 -4.19
N ASP A 151 15.28 -10.69 -3.69
CA ASP A 151 16.05 -11.85 -3.25
C ASP A 151 16.30 -12.87 -4.38
N LEU A 152 15.69 -12.63 -5.55
CA LEU A 152 15.68 -13.51 -6.71
C LEU A 152 17.03 -14.19 -6.98
N PRO A 153 18.18 -13.47 -7.01
CA PRO A 153 19.44 -14.08 -7.42
C PRO A 153 19.97 -15.13 -6.45
N THR A 154 19.48 -15.14 -5.22
CA THR A 154 19.91 -16.08 -4.16
C THR A 154 18.93 -17.22 -3.93
N LYS A 155 17.72 -17.12 -4.50
CA LYS A 155 16.60 -18.03 -4.20
C LYS A 155 16.08 -18.80 -5.42
N ALA A 156 16.31 -18.29 -6.62
CA ALA A 156 15.87 -18.90 -7.87
C ALA A 156 17.07 -19.29 -8.77
N PRO A 157 16.95 -20.37 -9.57
CA PRO A 157 17.97 -20.75 -10.54
C PRO A 157 18.10 -19.68 -11.63
N LYS A 158 19.32 -19.44 -12.10
CA LYS A 158 19.68 -18.33 -13.01
C LYS A 158 18.89 -18.37 -14.33
N GLU A 159 18.51 -19.56 -14.77
CA GLU A 159 17.73 -19.81 -15.98
C GLU A 159 16.32 -19.22 -15.88
N SER A 160 15.76 -19.10 -14.67
CA SER A 160 14.40 -18.60 -14.44
C SER A 160 14.31 -17.08 -14.24
N TRP A 161 15.45 -16.40 -14.08
CA TRP A 161 15.45 -14.97 -13.69
C TRP A 161 14.76 -14.07 -14.72
N GLY A 162 15.01 -14.32 -16.01
CA GLY A 162 14.41 -13.54 -17.09
C GLY A 162 12.88 -13.68 -17.11
N ASP A 163 12.37 -14.91 -17.03
CA ASP A 163 10.94 -15.19 -17.04
C ASP A 163 10.24 -14.54 -15.83
N ILE A 164 10.84 -14.65 -14.64
CA ILE A 164 10.29 -14.03 -13.42
C ILE A 164 10.28 -12.49 -13.54
N CYS A 165 11.34 -11.88 -14.04
CA CYS A 165 11.40 -10.43 -14.19
C CYS A 165 10.42 -9.92 -15.25
N ASN A 166 10.28 -10.63 -16.37
CA ASN A 166 9.29 -10.32 -17.40
C ASN A 166 7.86 -10.42 -16.87
N GLU A 167 7.58 -11.46 -16.08
CA GLU A 167 6.28 -11.63 -15.45
C GLU A 167 6.00 -10.53 -14.42
N ALA A 168 7.00 -10.10 -13.64
CA ALA A 168 6.85 -8.97 -12.72
C ALA A 168 6.50 -7.67 -13.46
N VAL A 169 7.18 -7.37 -14.57
CA VAL A 169 6.86 -6.22 -15.43
C VAL A 169 5.45 -6.36 -16.03
N ARG A 170 5.06 -7.56 -16.46
CA ARG A 170 3.70 -7.82 -16.95
C ARG A 170 2.65 -7.51 -15.89
N VAL A 171 2.85 -7.95 -14.64
CA VAL A 171 1.92 -7.68 -13.54
C VAL A 171 1.76 -6.19 -13.28
N ILE A 172 2.86 -5.41 -13.32
CA ILE A 172 2.79 -3.93 -13.22
C ILE A 172 1.93 -3.34 -14.35
N ARG A 173 2.15 -3.78 -15.59
CA ARG A 173 1.38 -3.30 -16.75
C ARG A 173 -0.11 -3.59 -16.64
N LEU A 174 -0.52 -4.61 -15.89
CA LEU A 174 -1.95 -4.87 -15.69
C LEU A 174 -2.66 -3.72 -14.97
N LEU A 175 -1.95 -2.94 -14.13
CA LEU A 175 -2.57 -1.81 -13.43
C LEU A 175 -3.09 -0.74 -14.40
N ASP A 176 -2.48 -0.64 -15.58
CA ASP A 176 -2.85 0.31 -16.64
C ASP A 176 -4.29 0.10 -17.11
N ASP A 177 -4.68 -1.17 -17.30
CA ASP A 177 -6.01 -1.58 -17.76
C ASP A 177 -7.13 -1.17 -16.77
N TYR A 178 -6.77 -0.92 -15.51
CA TYR A 178 -7.71 -0.55 -14.44
C TYR A 178 -7.57 0.91 -14.01
N SER A 179 -6.79 1.71 -14.76
CA SER A 179 -6.56 3.13 -14.47
C SER A 179 -6.00 3.36 -13.06
N ILE A 180 -5.01 2.53 -12.70
CA ILE A 180 -4.28 2.58 -11.44
C ILE A 180 -2.83 3.00 -11.71
N LEU A 181 -2.28 3.85 -10.85
CA LEU A 181 -0.84 4.13 -10.78
C LEU A 181 -0.41 3.87 -9.34
N ASN A 182 0.65 3.09 -9.15
CA ASN A 182 1.23 2.81 -7.85
C ASN A 182 2.54 3.59 -7.68
N GLU A 183 2.62 4.43 -6.64
CA GLU A 183 3.77 5.29 -6.40
C GLU A 183 4.92 4.58 -5.67
N ASP A 184 4.70 3.36 -5.14
CA ASP A 184 5.71 2.55 -4.44
C ASP A 184 5.96 1.20 -5.15
N VAL A 185 6.12 1.23 -6.47
CA VAL A 185 6.57 0.05 -7.22
C VAL A 185 8.07 -0.18 -6.98
N ARG A 186 8.40 -1.36 -6.44
CA ARG A 186 9.78 -1.76 -6.16
C ARG A 186 9.91 -3.28 -6.05
N PRO A 187 11.09 -3.87 -6.31
CA PRO A 187 11.25 -5.33 -6.28
C PRO A 187 11.00 -5.98 -4.92
N SER A 188 11.06 -5.26 -3.80
CA SER A 188 10.68 -5.82 -2.49
C SER A 188 9.17 -5.99 -2.30
N ASN A 189 8.36 -5.31 -3.11
CA ASN A 189 6.90 -5.37 -3.08
C ASN A 189 6.36 -6.40 -4.10
N ILE A 190 7.24 -7.18 -4.73
CA ILE A 190 6.86 -8.29 -5.61
C ILE A 190 7.29 -9.59 -4.94
N MET A 191 6.33 -10.47 -4.66
CA MET A 191 6.58 -11.79 -4.09
C MET A 191 6.63 -12.85 -5.18
N ILE A 192 7.56 -13.79 -5.02
CA ILE A 192 7.75 -14.93 -5.90
C ILE A 192 7.43 -16.19 -5.10
N THR A 193 6.54 -17.04 -5.63
CA THR A 193 6.27 -18.36 -5.05
C THR A 193 6.27 -19.46 -6.09
N ARG A 194 6.80 -20.63 -5.76
CA ARG A 194 6.76 -21.81 -6.62
C ARG A 194 5.37 -22.43 -6.61
N GLN A 195 4.84 -22.68 -7.80
CA GLN A 195 3.62 -23.46 -7.98
C GLN A 195 3.97 -24.95 -7.99
N PRO A 196 3.58 -25.74 -6.96
CA PRO A 196 4.02 -27.13 -6.83
C PRO A 196 3.62 -28.02 -8.00
N THR A 197 2.52 -27.67 -8.67
CA THR A 197 1.90 -28.48 -9.72
C THR A 197 2.32 -28.10 -11.14
N GLN A 198 3.03 -26.98 -11.33
CA GLN A 198 3.26 -26.41 -12.65
C GLN A 198 4.74 -26.16 -12.99
N ASP A 199 5.66 -26.46 -12.06
CA ASP A 199 7.10 -26.11 -12.16
C ASP A 199 7.32 -24.67 -12.67
N LYS A 200 6.46 -23.77 -12.19
CA LYS A 200 6.40 -22.36 -12.57
C LYS A 200 6.42 -21.48 -11.33
N TYR A 201 6.83 -20.24 -11.53
CA TYR A 201 6.76 -19.21 -10.51
C TYR A 201 5.48 -18.41 -10.67
N ARG A 202 4.75 -18.24 -9.58
CA ARG A 202 3.72 -17.21 -9.44
C ARG A 202 4.41 -15.95 -8.97
N VAL A 203 4.14 -14.85 -9.67
CA VAL A 203 4.63 -13.52 -9.33
C VAL A 203 3.45 -12.70 -8.85
N VAL A 204 3.56 -12.19 -7.62
CA VAL A 204 2.44 -11.54 -6.93
C VAL A 204 2.87 -10.13 -6.52
N MET A 205 2.16 -9.12 -6.99
CA MET A 205 2.37 -7.76 -6.54
C MET A 205 1.69 -7.55 -5.18
N LEU A 206 2.45 -6.99 -4.25
CA LEU A 206 1.98 -6.54 -2.95
C LEU A 206 1.96 -5.02 -2.89
N ASP A 207 1.27 -4.54 -1.87
CA ASP A 207 1.34 -3.17 -1.37
C ASP A 207 0.77 -2.10 -2.31
N PHE A 208 -0.45 -1.68 -1.99
CA PHE A 208 -1.28 -0.80 -2.79
C PHE A 208 -1.67 0.48 -2.04
N VAL A 209 -1.04 0.71 -0.88
CA VAL A 209 -1.34 1.85 0.01
C VAL A 209 -1.00 3.21 -0.61
N HIS A 210 -0.09 3.23 -1.59
CA HIS A 210 0.30 4.41 -2.37
C HIS A 210 -0.23 4.31 -3.82
N CYS A 211 -1.38 3.68 -4.01
CA CYS A 211 -2.07 3.69 -5.30
C CYS A 211 -2.94 4.93 -5.43
N ILE A 212 -2.86 5.54 -6.60
CA ILE A 212 -3.73 6.61 -7.05
C ILE A 212 -4.58 6.11 -8.22
N PHE A 213 -5.74 6.74 -8.40
CA PHE A 213 -6.69 6.36 -9.43
C PHE A 213 -6.90 7.52 -10.39
N ARG A 214 -7.04 7.20 -11.67
CA ARG A 214 -7.37 8.21 -12.67
C ARG A 214 -8.72 8.86 -12.37
N GLU A 215 -8.77 10.18 -12.43
CA GLU A 215 -9.98 10.95 -12.17
C GLU A 215 -10.91 10.99 -13.40
N SER A 216 -12.22 11.15 -13.16
CA SER A 216 -13.26 11.14 -14.21
C SER A 216 -13.12 12.25 -15.26
N GLY A 217 -12.32 13.29 -15.01
CA GLY A 217 -12.06 14.40 -15.93
C GLY A 217 -10.62 14.43 -16.47
N GLU A 218 -9.76 13.50 -16.03
CA GLU A 218 -8.34 13.53 -16.39
C GLU A 218 -8.14 13.08 -17.84
N THR A 219 -7.48 13.92 -18.64
CA THR A 219 -7.17 13.60 -20.04
C THR A 219 -6.14 12.48 -20.16
N ASN A 220 -6.14 11.75 -21.28
CA ASN A 220 -5.14 10.70 -21.54
C ASN A 220 -3.71 11.23 -21.41
N LYS A 221 -3.49 12.47 -21.85
CA LYS A 221 -2.19 13.14 -21.78
C LYS A 221 -1.75 13.45 -20.33
N GLN A 222 -2.67 13.89 -19.47
CA GLN A 222 -2.37 14.13 -18.06
C GLN A 222 -2.04 12.81 -17.36
N TRP A 223 -2.89 11.81 -17.52
CA TRP A 223 -2.68 10.48 -16.94
C TRP A 223 -1.39 9.84 -17.45
N GLY A 224 -1.17 9.85 -18.77
CA GLY A 224 0.04 9.33 -19.40
C GLY A 224 1.31 10.03 -18.90
N ARG A 225 1.26 11.34 -18.67
CA ARG A 225 2.38 12.08 -18.06
C ARG A 225 2.66 11.62 -16.62
N ARG A 226 1.63 11.34 -15.81
CA ARG A 226 1.82 10.80 -14.44
C ARG A 226 2.48 9.43 -14.50
N LYS A 227 1.95 8.50 -15.31
CA LYS A 227 2.51 7.16 -15.52
C LYS A 227 3.96 7.21 -15.98
N TRP A 228 4.26 8.09 -16.94
CA TRP A 228 5.61 8.31 -17.44
C TRP A 228 6.56 8.84 -16.36
N ASN A 229 6.12 9.84 -15.59
CA ASN A 229 6.95 10.42 -14.53
C ASN A 229 7.24 9.42 -13.40
N GLN A 230 6.28 8.54 -13.10
CA GLN A 230 6.46 7.52 -12.07
C GLN A 230 7.37 6.37 -12.53
N ASP A 231 7.31 6.00 -13.82
CA ASP A 231 8.09 4.90 -14.43
C ASP A 231 8.00 3.57 -13.65
N GLU A 232 6.76 3.11 -13.38
CA GLU A 232 6.50 1.86 -12.66
C GLU A 232 7.17 0.64 -13.33
N GLU A 233 7.16 0.60 -14.68
CA GLU A 233 7.85 -0.45 -15.42
C GLU A 233 9.35 -0.42 -15.18
N GLY A 234 9.98 0.77 -15.22
CA GLY A 234 11.41 0.92 -14.99
C GLY A 234 11.81 0.61 -13.54
N ALA A 235 10.95 0.91 -12.58
CA ALA A 235 11.17 0.60 -11.16
C ALA A 235 11.35 -0.91 -10.90
N ILE A 236 10.82 -1.77 -11.78
CA ILE A 236 11.13 -3.20 -11.80
C ILE A 236 12.19 -3.52 -12.86
N GLY A 237 11.90 -3.25 -14.14
CA GLY A 237 12.68 -3.72 -15.27
C GLY A 237 14.10 -3.18 -15.32
N LEU A 238 14.27 -1.85 -15.19
CA LEU A 238 15.60 -1.22 -15.17
C LEU A 238 16.39 -1.62 -13.92
N VAL A 239 15.71 -1.64 -12.77
CA VAL A 239 16.31 -2.00 -11.48
C VAL A 239 16.83 -3.43 -11.51
N MET A 240 16.01 -4.38 -11.98
CA MET A 240 16.41 -5.78 -12.10
C MET A 240 17.50 -5.97 -13.14
N ARG A 241 17.43 -5.29 -14.30
CA ARG A 241 18.52 -5.30 -15.28
C ARG A 241 19.85 -4.86 -14.67
N TYR A 242 19.85 -3.77 -13.92
CA TYR A 242 21.05 -3.28 -13.25
C TYR A 242 21.56 -4.24 -12.17
N ARG A 243 20.67 -4.81 -11.35
CA ARG A 243 21.04 -5.76 -10.28
C ARG A 243 21.59 -7.06 -10.85
N LEU A 244 20.93 -7.65 -11.84
CA LEU A 244 21.31 -8.92 -12.45
C LEU A 244 22.59 -8.81 -13.30
N LYS A 245 22.84 -7.64 -13.91
CA LYS A 245 24.09 -7.39 -14.63
C LYS A 245 25.33 -7.51 -13.74
N LYS A 246 25.22 -7.19 -12.45
CA LYS A 246 26.32 -7.39 -11.48
C LYS A 246 26.66 -8.86 -11.24
N LEU A 247 25.80 -9.77 -11.67
CA LEU A 247 25.92 -11.23 -11.56
C LEU A 247 26.10 -11.90 -12.93
N ASP A 248 26.57 -11.11 -13.90
CA ASP A 248 26.85 -11.54 -15.27
C ASP A 248 25.61 -12.16 -15.93
N TYR A 249 24.46 -11.50 -15.75
CA TYR A 249 23.20 -11.81 -16.41
C TYR A 249 22.64 -10.55 -17.06
N ASP A 250 22.56 -10.55 -18.39
CA ASP A 250 22.00 -9.43 -19.14
C ASP A 250 20.50 -9.63 -19.34
N PHE A 251 19.69 -9.01 -18.48
CA PHE A 251 18.24 -9.07 -18.58
C PHE A 251 17.75 -8.07 -19.64
N PRO A 252 17.17 -8.53 -20.77
CA PRO A 252 16.64 -7.64 -21.78
C PRO A 252 15.33 -7.04 -21.29
N PHE A 253 15.35 -5.74 -21.00
CA PHE A 253 14.17 -4.96 -20.61
C PHE A 253 13.95 -3.80 -21.58
N GLU A 254 12.71 -3.68 -22.04
CA GLU A 254 12.20 -2.61 -22.87
C GLU A 254 10.89 -2.06 -22.27
N HIS A 255 10.79 -0.73 -22.21
CA HIS A 255 9.56 -0.04 -21.87
C HIS A 255 8.47 -0.29 -22.92
N SER A 256 7.21 -0.39 -22.48
CA SER A 256 6.07 -0.56 -23.39
C SER A 256 5.79 0.66 -24.25
N ASN A 257 6.27 1.85 -23.83
CA ASN A 257 5.97 3.14 -24.45
C ASN A 257 4.46 3.48 -24.55
N HIS A 258 3.61 2.79 -23.78
CA HIS A 258 2.15 2.89 -23.86
C HIS A 258 1.62 4.33 -23.67
N PHE A 259 2.35 5.17 -22.94
CA PHE A 259 1.93 6.51 -22.54
C PHE A 259 2.71 7.65 -23.23
N LEU A 260 3.46 7.36 -24.30
CA LEU A 260 4.26 8.36 -25.03
C LEU A 260 3.50 9.15 -26.11
N GLU A 261 2.23 8.83 -26.36
CA GLU A 261 1.37 9.52 -27.35
C GLU A 261 0.37 10.50 -26.75
#